data_AF-A0A8T5UWV7-F1
#
_entry.id   AF-A0A8T5UWV7-F1
#
_cell.length_a   1.000
_cell.length_b   1.000
_cell.length_c   1.000
_cell.angle_alpha   90.00
_cell.angle_beta   90.00
_cell.angle_gamma   90.00
#
_symmetry.space_group_name_H-M   'P 1'
#
loop_
_entity.id
_entity.type
_entity.pdbx_description
1 polymer ?
#
loop_
_entity_poly.entity_id
_entity_poly.type
_entity_poly.pdbx_seq_one_letter_code
_entity_poly.pdbx_strand_id
1 'polypeptide(L)'
;MSSEARYFIPVCLYPHTKYRTSAGIGALFDKYALRDHDHLIVVADRLLVLDRLMTGRYWTLSSAIKKAKNEARQILALIRRMSSKAGARGTIVCWDEIADATQYSDFARRLQDAILSDELLSQTIEAFVRQRVGRYGLGASPERERNYEREYLLSEVCMSVFCTEVLGFWNEIWERPPAADIPDPLKLLYDKRRELITQLTGHPAMRVLTFLFPDPPEQGKENFEERRPAG
;
A
#
# COMPACT_ATOMS: atom_id res chain seq x y z
N MET A 1 -4.47 8.71 -30.71
CA MET A 1 -3.61 7.78 -29.96
C MET A 1 -4.35 7.47 -28.67
N SER A 2 -4.97 6.30 -28.51
CA SER A 2 -5.48 5.91 -27.19
C SER A 2 -4.27 5.69 -26.30
N SER A 3 -4.07 6.55 -25.31
CA SER A 3 -3.06 6.32 -24.27
C SER A 3 -3.41 4.97 -23.62
N GLU A 4 -2.57 3.95 -23.82
CA GLU A 4 -2.71 2.70 -23.07
C GLU A 4 -2.63 3.03 -21.58
N ALA A 5 -3.64 2.62 -20.81
CA ALA A 5 -3.62 2.82 -19.37
C ALA A 5 -2.41 2.10 -18.76
N ARG A 6 -1.71 2.78 -17.85
CA ARG A 6 -0.57 2.22 -17.12
C ARG A 6 -0.94 2.04 -15.66
N TYR A 7 -0.86 0.81 -15.17
CA TYR A 7 -1.32 0.44 -13.83
C TYR A 7 -0.17 0.20 -12.85
N PHE A 8 -0.25 0.78 -11.67
CA PHE A 8 0.59 0.41 -10.53
C PHE A 8 -0.24 -0.36 -9.51
N ILE A 9 0.22 -1.55 -9.10
CA ILE A 9 -0.46 -2.39 -8.11
C ILE A 9 0.52 -2.73 -6.98
N PRO A 10 0.47 -2.01 -5.85
CA PRO A 10 1.15 -2.44 -4.64
C PRO A 10 0.44 -3.65 -4.03
N VAL A 11 1.20 -4.73 -3.83
CA VAL A 11 0.72 -5.97 -3.20
C VAL A 11 1.20 -6.01 -1.76
N CYS A 12 0.32 -5.59 -0.86
CA CYS A 12 0.52 -5.73 0.58
C CYS A 12 0.37 -7.19 1.01
N LEU A 13 1.12 -7.61 2.03
CA LEU A 13 1.21 -9.01 2.45
C LEU A 13 0.52 -9.31 3.79
N TYR A 14 -0.55 -8.60 4.13
CA TYR A 14 -1.28 -8.85 5.38
C TYR A 14 -1.97 -10.23 5.40
N PRO A 15 -2.28 -10.81 6.58
CA PRO A 15 -2.80 -12.18 6.70
C PRO A 15 -4.14 -12.48 5.99
N HIS A 16 -4.89 -11.46 5.59
CA HIS A 16 -6.21 -11.62 4.93
C HIS A 16 -6.31 -10.92 3.58
N THR A 17 -5.19 -10.50 3.01
CA THR A 17 -5.20 -9.91 1.67
C THR A 17 -5.68 -10.91 0.64
N LYS A 18 -6.55 -10.46 -0.28
CA LYS A 18 -7.03 -11.26 -1.40
C LYS A 18 -5.91 -11.59 -2.40
N TYR A 19 -4.78 -10.88 -2.35
CA TYR A 19 -3.57 -11.21 -3.10
C TYR A 19 -2.94 -12.55 -2.70
N ARG A 20 -3.35 -13.16 -1.58
CA ARG A 20 -2.92 -14.52 -1.19
C ARG A 20 -3.63 -15.64 -1.94
N THR A 21 -4.58 -15.34 -2.82
CA THR A 21 -5.42 -16.33 -3.48
C THR A 21 -5.35 -16.23 -5.00
N SER A 22 -5.39 -17.37 -5.69
CA SER A 22 -5.50 -17.38 -7.16
C SER A 22 -6.74 -16.65 -7.65
N ALA A 23 -7.85 -16.75 -6.91
CA ALA A 23 -9.10 -16.07 -7.26
C ALA A 23 -8.99 -14.55 -7.14
N GLY A 24 -8.40 -14.05 -6.05
CA GLY A 24 -8.21 -12.61 -5.85
C GLY A 24 -7.25 -11.99 -6.87
N ILE A 25 -6.15 -12.68 -7.20
CA ILE A 25 -5.25 -12.24 -8.27
C ILE A 25 -5.92 -12.37 -9.65
N GLY A 26 -6.63 -13.46 -9.92
CA GLY A 26 -7.38 -13.61 -11.17
C GLY A 26 -8.37 -12.46 -11.39
N ALA A 27 -9.13 -12.11 -10.36
CA ALA A 27 -10.06 -10.98 -10.38
C ALA A 27 -9.36 -9.64 -10.69
N LEU A 28 -8.12 -9.44 -10.23
CA LEU A 28 -7.31 -8.27 -10.58
C LEU A 28 -6.99 -8.22 -12.08
N PHE A 29 -6.48 -9.32 -12.64
CA PHE A 29 -6.15 -9.40 -14.07
C PHE A 29 -7.38 -9.20 -14.95
N ASP A 30 -8.51 -9.82 -14.57
CA ASP A 30 -9.76 -9.76 -15.34
C ASP A 30 -10.42 -8.37 -15.25
N LYS A 31 -10.57 -7.82 -14.04
CA LYS A 31 -11.28 -6.54 -13.81
C LYS A 31 -10.61 -5.36 -14.51
N TYR A 32 -9.29 -5.33 -14.53
CA TYR A 32 -8.51 -4.23 -15.10
C TYR A 32 -7.92 -4.57 -16.47
N ALA A 33 -8.33 -5.68 -17.08
CA ALA A 33 -7.87 -6.12 -18.39
C ALA A 33 -6.34 -6.03 -18.54
N LEU A 34 -5.57 -6.44 -17.52
CA LEU A 34 -4.13 -6.19 -17.44
C LEU A 34 -3.33 -6.85 -18.58
N ARG A 35 -3.95 -7.76 -19.36
CA ARG A 35 -3.36 -8.30 -20.58
C ARG A 35 -3.15 -7.22 -21.65
N ASP A 36 -4.05 -6.26 -21.72
CA ASP A 36 -4.12 -5.26 -22.80
C ASP A 36 -3.52 -3.90 -22.35
N HIS A 37 -2.87 -3.87 -21.18
CA HIS A 37 -2.35 -2.66 -20.55
C HIS A 37 -0.96 -2.87 -19.93
N ASP A 38 -0.12 -1.84 -19.97
CA ASP A 38 1.14 -1.84 -19.23
C ASP A 38 0.86 -1.80 -17.73
N HIS A 39 1.59 -2.58 -16.95
CA HIS A 39 1.39 -2.67 -15.52
C HIS A 39 2.68 -3.00 -14.77
N LEU A 40 2.76 -2.47 -13.55
CA LEU A 40 3.80 -2.71 -12.58
C LEU A 40 3.16 -3.24 -11.30
N ILE A 41 3.44 -4.49 -10.96
CA ILE A 41 3.03 -5.11 -9.69
C ILE A 41 4.24 -5.17 -8.76
N VAL A 42 4.13 -4.56 -7.58
CA VAL A 42 5.23 -4.50 -6.59
C VAL A 42 4.81 -5.24 -5.34
N VAL A 43 5.51 -6.33 -5.03
CA VAL A 43 5.28 -7.14 -3.82
C VAL A 43 6.00 -6.52 -2.63
N ALA A 44 5.25 -6.10 -1.61
CA ALA A 44 5.75 -5.33 -0.46
C ALA A 44 6.46 -6.20 0.60
N ASP A 45 7.56 -6.84 0.20
CA ASP A 45 8.34 -7.75 1.05
C ASP A 45 9.08 -7.04 2.18
N ARG A 46 9.69 -5.88 1.92
CA ARG A 46 10.31 -5.03 2.95
C ARG A 46 9.29 -4.54 3.98
N LEU A 47 8.13 -4.07 3.52
CA LEU A 47 7.06 -3.59 4.39
C LEU A 47 6.54 -4.70 5.32
N LEU A 48 6.48 -5.95 4.84
CA LEU A 48 6.12 -7.10 5.67
C LEU A 48 7.14 -7.35 6.80
N VAL A 49 8.42 -7.05 6.59
CA VAL A 49 9.42 -7.13 7.67
C VAL A 49 9.11 -6.09 8.75
N LEU A 50 8.86 -4.85 8.36
CA LEU A 50 8.56 -3.75 9.28
C LEU A 50 7.29 -4.02 10.11
N ASP A 51 6.20 -4.48 9.47
CA ASP A 51 4.96 -4.86 10.16
C ASP A 51 5.20 -5.96 11.21
N ARG A 52 6.08 -6.92 10.93
CA ARG A 52 6.41 -8.02 11.85
C ARG A 52 7.27 -7.60 13.02
N LEU A 53 8.18 -6.67 12.78
CA LEU A 53 9.01 -6.08 13.82
C LEU A 53 8.16 -5.20 14.74
N MET A 54 7.22 -4.43 14.17
CA MET A 54 6.26 -3.63 14.93
C MET A 54 5.32 -4.50 15.78
N THR A 55 4.74 -5.55 15.20
CA THR A 55 3.84 -6.47 15.91
C THR A 55 4.56 -7.46 16.83
N GLY A 56 5.90 -7.46 16.83
CA GLY A 56 6.77 -8.30 17.65
C GLY A 56 6.50 -9.81 17.59
N ARG A 57 5.88 -10.29 16.50
CA ARG A 57 5.53 -11.72 16.31
C ARG A 57 6.75 -12.64 16.14
N TYR A 58 7.96 -12.10 16.24
CA TYR A 58 9.22 -12.80 15.98
C TYR A 58 10.29 -12.40 16.99
N TRP A 59 10.95 -13.40 17.58
CA TRP A 59 12.00 -13.21 18.60
C TRP A 59 13.30 -12.62 18.05
N THR A 60 13.56 -12.74 16.75
CA THR A 60 14.77 -12.20 16.11
C THR A 60 14.48 -11.53 14.77
N LEU A 61 15.25 -10.49 14.45
CA LEU A 61 15.21 -9.82 13.15
C LEU A 61 15.40 -10.81 11.99
N SER A 62 16.37 -11.71 12.11
CA SER A 62 16.66 -12.72 11.09
C SER A 62 15.46 -13.64 10.82
N SER A 63 14.70 -14.01 11.86
CA SER A 63 13.50 -14.84 11.69
C SER A 63 12.35 -14.08 11.00
N ALA A 64 12.14 -12.80 11.35
CA ALA A 64 11.17 -11.93 10.71
C ALA A 64 11.47 -11.78 9.21
N ILE A 65 12.73 -11.47 8.87
CA ILE A 65 13.22 -11.34 7.49
C ILE A 65 13.03 -12.65 6.72
N LYS A 66 13.51 -13.78 7.28
CA LYS A 66 13.45 -15.08 6.60
C LYS A 66 12.01 -15.45 6.24
N LYS A 67 11.09 -15.29 7.19
CA LYS A 67 9.68 -15.61 6.96
C LYS A 67 9.04 -14.61 5.98
N ALA A 68 9.37 -13.32 6.04
CA ALA A 68 8.80 -12.32 5.13
C ALA A 68 9.23 -12.60 3.68
N LYS A 69 10.52 -12.87 3.46
CA LYS A 69 11.07 -13.26 2.15
C LYS A 69 10.46 -14.56 1.63
N ASN A 70 10.20 -15.54 2.50
CA ASN A 70 9.53 -16.78 2.09
C ASN A 70 8.09 -16.52 1.61
N GLU A 71 7.33 -15.70 2.32
CA GLU A 71 5.95 -15.37 1.93
C GLU A 71 5.90 -14.51 0.68
N ALA A 72 6.76 -13.50 0.56
CA ALA A 72 6.90 -12.71 -0.65
C ALA A 72 7.20 -13.59 -1.87
N ARG A 73 8.12 -14.56 -1.76
CA ARG A 73 8.42 -15.51 -2.83
C ARG A 73 7.21 -16.35 -3.25
N GLN A 74 6.40 -16.82 -2.29
CA GLN A 74 5.20 -17.59 -2.59
C GLN A 74 4.16 -16.75 -3.34
N ILE A 75 3.96 -15.51 -2.91
CA ILE A 75 3.01 -14.58 -3.54
C ILE A 75 3.50 -14.14 -4.92
N LEU A 76 4.78 -13.83 -5.05
CA LEU A 76 5.41 -13.51 -6.33
C LEU A 76 5.23 -14.66 -7.34
N ALA A 77 5.46 -15.91 -6.93
CA ALA A 77 5.25 -17.08 -7.79
C ALA A 77 3.78 -17.25 -8.18
N LEU A 78 2.86 -17.00 -7.25
CA LEU A 78 1.42 -17.03 -7.51
C LEU A 78 1.02 -15.96 -8.54
N ILE A 79 1.45 -14.71 -8.36
CA ILE A 79 1.15 -13.60 -9.28
C ILE A 79 1.72 -13.90 -10.67
N ARG A 80 2.98 -14.33 -10.77
CA ARG A 80 3.62 -14.68 -12.04
C ARG A 80 2.88 -15.80 -12.78
N ARG A 81 2.44 -16.84 -12.06
CA ARG A 81 1.63 -17.91 -12.64
C ARG A 81 0.29 -17.39 -13.17
N MET A 82 -0.39 -16.52 -12.42
CA MET A 82 -1.66 -15.93 -12.85
C MET A 82 -1.48 -14.97 -14.03
N SER A 83 -0.43 -14.16 -14.02
CA SER A 83 -0.04 -13.29 -15.14
C SER A 83 0.18 -14.09 -16.42
N SER A 84 0.96 -15.18 -16.33
CA SER A 84 1.17 -16.10 -17.45
C SER A 84 -0.13 -16.73 -17.96
N LYS A 85 -1.02 -17.16 -17.05
CA LYS A 85 -2.34 -17.72 -17.42
C LYS A 85 -3.23 -16.69 -18.12
N ALA A 86 -3.16 -15.42 -17.72
CA ALA A 86 -3.90 -14.32 -18.33
C ALA A 86 -3.26 -13.83 -19.65
N GLY A 87 -2.04 -14.28 -19.98
CA GLY A 87 -1.28 -13.79 -21.13
C GLY A 87 -0.73 -12.37 -20.95
N ALA A 88 -0.66 -11.88 -19.72
CA ALA A 88 -0.23 -10.53 -19.38
C ALA A 88 1.31 -10.43 -19.38
N ARG A 89 1.86 -9.29 -19.82
CA ARG A 89 3.31 -9.08 -20.03
C ARG A 89 3.91 -7.93 -19.21
N GLY A 90 3.23 -7.46 -18.18
CA GLY A 90 3.73 -6.38 -17.33
C GLY A 90 4.84 -6.82 -16.38
N THR A 91 5.38 -5.84 -15.67
CA THR A 91 6.51 -5.99 -14.76
C THR A 91 6.03 -6.44 -13.38
N ILE A 92 6.66 -7.47 -12.82
CA ILE A 92 6.33 -8.02 -11.49
C ILE A 92 7.62 -8.18 -10.69
N VAL A 93 7.78 -7.33 -9.68
CA VAL A 93 9.01 -7.20 -8.87
C VAL A 93 8.70 -7.16 -7.38
N CYS A 94 9.71 -7.41 -6.56
CA CYS A 94 9.70 -7.13 -5.14
C CYS A 94 9.97 -5.64 -4.87
N TRP A 95 9.61 -5.18 -3.68
CA TRP A 95 9.81 -3.80 -3.23
C TRP A 95 11.28 -3.39 -3.27
N ASP A 96 12.16 -4.27 -2.77
CA ASP A 96 13.60 -4.02 -2.70
C ASP A 96 14.22 -3.81 -4.10
N GLU A 97 13.68 -4.45 -5.15
CA GLU A 97 14.19 -4.28 -6.52
C GLU A 97 14.00 -2.84 -7.05
N ILE A 98 12.97 -2.14 -6.59
CA ILE A 98 12.80 -0.69 -6.88
C ILE A 98 13.58 0.13 -5.86
N ALA A 99 13.55 -0.27 -4.59
CA ALA A 99 14.16 0.50 -3.50
C ALA A 99 15.68 0.61 -3.61
N ASP A 100 16.34 -0.37 -4.25
CA ASP A 100 17.78 -0.40 -4.46
C ASP A 100 18.24 0.49 -5.63
N ALA A 101 17.31 1.04 -6.43
CA ALA A 101 17.66 1.98 -7.50
C ALA A 101 18.05 3.36 -6.92
N THR A 102 19.21 3.90 -7.32
CA THR A 102 19.69 5.23 -6.87
C THR A 102 18.63 6.33 -7.08
N GLN A 103 17.93 6.27 -8.20
CA GLN A 103 16.86 7.22 -8.52
C GLN A 103 15.73 7.19 -7.48
N TYR A 104 15.35 6.00 -7.01
CA TYR A 104 14.35 5.86 -5.95
C TYR A 104 14.88 6.41 -4.63
N SER A 105 16.09 6.03 -4.22
CA SER A 105 16.63 6.47 -2.92
C SER A 105 16.74 8.00 -2.82
N ASP A 106 17.18 8.67 -3.89
CA ASP A 106 17.27 10.14 -3.93
C ASP A 106 15.90 10.81 -3.94
N PHE A 107 14.93 10.23 -4.66
CA PHE A 107 13.56 10.71 -4.66
C PHE A 107 12.90 10.53 -3.29
N ALA A 108 12.97 9.33 -2.72
CA ALA A 108 12.35 8.98 -1.45
C ALA A 108 12.89 9.88 -0.32
N ARG A 109 14.20 10.14 -0.28
CA ARG A 109 14.79 11.07 0.69
C ARG A 109 14.18 12.47 0.58
N ARG A 110 14.17 13.05 -0.62
CA ARG A 110 13.61 14.40 -0.85
C ARG A 110 12.12 14.49 -0.49
N LEU A 111 11.35 13.45 -0.82
CA LEU A 111 9.93 13.40 -0.50
C LEU A 111 9.70 13.24 1.01
N GLN A 112 10.46 12.39 1.69
CA GLN A 112 10.40 12.26 3.15
C GLN A 112 10.74 13.58 3.84
N ASP A 113 11.81 14.25 3.41
CA ASP A 113 12.20 15.56 3.95
C ASP A 113 11.06 16.59 3.78
N ALA A 114 10.43 16.65 2.61
CA ALA A 114 9.30 17.54 2.33
C ALA A 114 8.06 17.20 3.18
N ILE A 115 7.74 15.91 3.34
CA ILE A 115 6.61 15.44 4.15
C ILE A 115 6.84 15.75 5.64
N LEU A 116 8.04 15.50 6.16
CA LEU A 116 8.35 15.68 7.58
C LEU A 116 8.54 17.15 7.96
N SER A 117 8.95 17.99 7.01
CA SER A 117 9.00 19.45 7.19
C SER A 117 7.61 20.09 7.14
N ASP A 118 6.62 19.37 6.61
CA ASP A 118 5.26 19.84 6.59
C ASP A 118 4.51 19.52 7.89
N GLU A 119 4.03 20.55 8.58
CA GLU A 119 3.37 20.39 9.88
C GLU A 119 2.13 19.50 9.81
N LEU A 120 1.26 19.69 8.81
CA LEU A 120 0.01 18.95 8.68
C LEU A 120 0.25 17.46 8.39
N LEU A 121 1.13 17.16 7.43
CA LEU A 121 1.49 15.78 7.08
C LEU A 121 2.25 15.09 8.23
N SER A 122 3.21 15.78 8.84
CA SER A 122 3.99 15.25 9.97
C SER A 122 3.10 14.89 11.16
N GLN A 123 2.17 15.77 11.55
CA GLN A 123 1.19 15.48 12.61
C GLN A 123 0.28 14.30 12.24
N THR A 124 -0.15 14.21 11.00
CA THR A 124 -1.01 13.11 10.52
C THR A 124 -0.28 11.77 10.57
N ILE A 125 1.00 11.74 10.18
CA ILE A 125 1.86 10.55 10.27
C ILE A 125 2.04 10.12 11.72
N GLU A 126 2.33 11.05 12.64
CA GLU A 126 2.48 10.71 14.05
C GLU A 126 1.17 10.21 14.69
N ALA A 127 0.01 10.76 14.27
CA ALA A 127 -1.29 10.27 14.69
C ALA A 127 -1.55 8.84 14.20
N PHE A 128 -1.26 8.56 12.92
CA PHE A 128 -1.35 7.21 12.34
C PHE A 128 -0.46 6.22 13.10
N VAL A 129 0.81 6.56 13.25
CA VAL A 129 1.81 5.71 13.91
C VAL A 129 1.38 5.40 15.35
N ARG A 130 0.91 6.40 16.09
CA ARG A 130 0.40 6.22 17.46
C ARG A 130 -0.79 5.28 17.51
N GLN A 131 -1.77 5.45 16.62
CA GLN A 131 -2.97 4.61 16.57
C GLN A 131 -2.64 3.17 16.20
N ARG A 132 -1.78 2.96 15.19
CA ARG A 132 -1.37 1.63 14.72
C ARG A 132 -0.54 0.88 15.76
N VAL A 133 0.47 1.51 16.34
CA VAL A 133 1.28 0.91 17.41
C VAL A 133 0.44 0.65 18.65
N GLY A 134 -0.45 1.57 19.04
CA GLY A 134 -1.36 1.36 20.17
C GLY A 134 -2.31 0.17 19.98
N ARG A 135 -2.69 -0.15 18.73
CA ARG A 135 -3.60 -1.27 18.42
C ARG A 135 -2.88 -2.60 18.19
N TYR A 136 -1.69 -2.59 17.60
CA TYR A 136 -1.03 -3.79 17.09
C TYR A 136 0.38 -4.04 17.64
N GLY A 137 1.00 -3.02 18.24
CA GLY A 137 2.30 -3.14 18.87
C GLY A 137 2.27 -4.06 20.09
N LEU A 138 3.41 -4.63 20.43
CA LEU A 138 3.55 -5.43 21.66
C LEU A 138 3.70 -4.57 22.90
N GLY A 139 4.10 -3.31 22.74
CA GLY A 139 4.48 -2.44 23.86
C GLY A 139 5.80 -2.83 24.52
N ALA A 140 6.55 -3.79 23.95
CA ALA A 140 7.83 -4.24 24.49
C ALA A 140 8.93 -3.21 24.24
N SER A 141 8.85 -2.47 23.14
CA SER A 141 9.74 -1.33 22.86
C SER A 141 8.98 -0.24 22.08
N PRO A 142 8.15 0.56 22.76
CA PRO A 142 7.20 1.47 22.10
C PRO A 142 7.84 2.50 21.16
N GLU A 143 9.04 2.99 21.46
CA GLU A 143 9.76 3.91 20.56
C GLU A 143 10.25 3.20 19.30
N ARG A 144 10.79 2.00 19.45
CA ARG A 144 11.27 1.19 18.32
C ARG A 144 10.11 0.76 17.43
N GLU A 145 8.99 0.34 18.01
CA GLU A 145 7.76 0.00 17.29
C GLU A 145 7.21 1.19 16.50
N ARG A 146 7.20 2.39 17.10
CA ARG A 146 6.86 3.64 16.41
C ARG A 146 7.80 3.96 15.26
N ASN A 147 9.10 3.73 15.43
CA ASN A 147 10.07 3.94 14.35
C ASN A 147 9.84 2.97 13.18
N TYR A 148 9.52 1.70 13.44
CA TYR A 148 9.20 0.74 12.39
C TYR A 148 7.91 1.09 11.66
N GLU A 149 6.86 1.51 12.36
CA GLU A 149 5.60 1.92 11.72
C GLU A 149 5.79 3.21 10.91
N ARG A 150 6.60 4.16 11.39
CA ARG A 150 6.93 5.38 10.64
C ARG A 150 7.71 5.05 9.37
N GLU A 151 8.73 4.19 9.45
CA GLU A 151 9.49 3.74 8.29
C GLU A 151 8.58 3.00 7.29
N TYR A 152 7.67 2.15 7.79
CA TYR A 152 6.69 1.45 6.98
C TYR A 152 5.87 2.45 6.16
N LEU A 153 5.26 3.42 6.84
CA LEU A 153 4.33 4.37 6.22
C LEU A 153 5.02 5.31 5.24
N LEU A 154 6.18 5.86 5.62
CA LEU A 154 6.96 6.72 4.73
C LEU A 154 7.44 5.97 3.49
N SER A 155 7.86 4.71 3.65
CA SER A 155 8.24 3.86 2.51
C SER A 155 7.05 3.65 1.57
N GLU A 156 5.87 3.34 2.12
CA GLU A 156 4.64 3.14 1.36
C GLU A 156 4.26 4.38 0.53
N VAL A 157 4.26 5.55 1.18
CA VAL A 157 3.99 6.84 0.51
C VAL A 157 5.03 7.10 -0.59
N CYS A 158 6.32 6.91 -0.32
CA CYS A 158 7.37 7.16 -1.29
C CYS A 158 7.27 6.25 -2.51
N MET A 159 7.03 4.96 -2.31
CA MET A 159 6.89 4.00 -3.41
C MET A 159 5.68 4.31 -4.26
N SER A 160 4.56 4.67 -3.64
CA SER A 160 3.35 5.07 -4.36
C SER A 160 3.62 6.26 -5.27
N VAL A 161 4.10 7.38 -4.71
CA VAL A 161 4.38 8.59 -5.49
C VAL A 161 5.46 8.34 -6.55
N PHE A 162 6.51 7.58 -6.23
CA PHE A 162 7.56 7.26 -7.20
C PHE A 162 7.00 6.46 -8.39
N CYS A 163 6.25 5.39 -8.13
CA CYS A 163 5.70 4.56 -9.20
C CYS A 163 4.66 5.31 -10.04
N THR A 164 3.81 6.14 -9.42
CA THR A 164 2.73 6.82 -10.13
C THR A 164 3.23 8.07 -10.87
N GLU A 165 4.09 8.86 -10.23
CA GLU A 165 4.50 10.17 -10.75
C GLU A 165 5.85 10.15 -11.47
N VAL A 166 6.81 9.31 -11.04
CA VAL A 166 8.14 9.26 -11.67
C VAL A 166 8.22 8.18 -12.74
N LEU A 167 7.71 6.97 -12.46
CA LEU A 167 7.69 5.88 -13.44
C LEU A 167 6.49 5.96 -14.40
N GLY A 168 5.50 6.80 -14.08
CA GLY A 168 4.35 7.08 -14.93
C GLY A 168 3.32 5.95 -14.97
N PHE A 169 3.18 5.17 -13.91
CA PHE A 169 2.07 4.20 -13.74
C PHE A 169 0.93 4.85 -12.93
N TRP A 170 0.29 5.87 -13.50
CA TRP A 170 -0.60 6.77 -12.77
C TRP A 170 -1.92 6.14 -12.27
N ASN A 171 -2.33 4.98 -12.78
CA ASN A 171 -3.53 4.28 -12.28
C ASN A 171 -3.14 3.31 -11.18
N GLU A 172 -3.28 3.73 -9.93
CA GLU A 172 -2.94 2.90 -8.79
C GLU A 172 -4.13 2.05 -8.33
N ILE A 173 -3.91 0.76 -8.10
CA ILE A 173 -4.93 -0.20 -7.67
C ILE A 173 -4.57 -0.74 -6.29
N TRP A 174 -5.40 -0.40 -5.29
CA TRP A 174 -5.24 -0.90 -3.93
C TRP A 174 -6.26 -1.98 -3.59
N GLU A 175 -5.90 -2.85 -2.65
CA GLU A 175 -6.90 -3.53 -1.85
C GLU A 175 -7.42 -2.55 -0.80
N ARG A 176 -8.73 -2.49 -0.62
CA ARG A 176 -9.34 -1.54 0.32
C ARG A 176 -8.89 -1.88 1.75
N PRO A 177 -8.44 -0.88 2.55
CA PRO A 177 -8.10 -1.12 3.94
C PRO A 177 -9.35 -1.56 4.73
N PRO A 178 -9.20 -2.47 5.71
CA PRO A 178 -10.32 -3.00 6.49
C PRO A 178 -10.95 -2.00 7.47
N ALA A 179 -10.39 -0.80 7.65
CA ALA A 179 -10.84 0.21 8.60
C ALA A 179 -10.73 1.61 7.97
N ALA A 180 -11.86 2.29 7.80
CA ALA A 180 -11.96 3.60 7.12
C ALA A 180 -11.65 4.80 8.03
N ASP A 181 -11.43 4.57 9.32
CA ASP A 181 -11.24 5.56 10.38
C ASP A 181 -9.75 5.87 10.68
N ILE A 182 -8.84 5.22 9.96
CA ILE A 182 -7.40 5.45 10.13
C ILE A 182 -6.98 6.61 9.23
N PRO A 183 -6.23 7.61 9.74
CA PRO A 183 -5.70 8.69 8.91
C PRO A 183 -4.88 8.13 7.73
N ASP A 184 -5.10 8.62 6.52
CA ASP A 184 -4.36 8.17 5.34
C ASP A 184 -3.46 9.31 4.85
N PRO A 185 -2.15 9.28 5.17
CA PRO A 185 -1.21 10.33 4.74
C PRO A 185 -1.06 10.41 3.23
N LEU A 186 -1.24 9.32 2.49
CA LEU A 186 -1.17 9.33 1.03
C LEU A 186 -2.40 10.04 0.46
N LYS A 187 -3.59 9.75 0.99
CA LYS A 187 -4.80 10.52 0.66
C LYS A 187 -4.63 11.99 1.01
N LEU A 188 -4.12 12.32 2.20
CA LEU A 188 -3.90 13.71 2.60
C LEU A 188 -2.91 14.44 1.68
N LEU A 189 -1.80 13.79 1.32
CA LEU A 189 -0.81 14.30 0.38
C LEU A 189 -1.47 14.64 -0.96
N TYR A 190 -2.28 13.72 -1.50
CA TYR A 190 -2.98 13.94 -2.76
C TYR A 190 -4.22 14.84 -2.65
N ASP A 191 -4.88 14.99 -1.51
CA ASP A 191 -6.10 15.82 -1.43
C ASP A 191 -5.78 17.27 -1.06
N LYS A 192 -4.72 17.48 -0.27
CA LYS A 192 -4.42 18.78 0.32
C LYS A 192 -3.05 19.33 -0.04
N ARG A 193 -2.07 18.47 -0.36
CA ARG A 193 -0.65 18.84 -0.50
C ARG A 193 -0.03 18.41 -1.84
N ARG A 194 -0.82 18.39 -2.92
CA ARG A 194 -0.36 17.99 -4.26
C ARG A 194 0.81 18.84 -4.76
N GLU A 195 0.90 20.08 -4.31
CA GLU A 195 1.98 20.99 -4.67
C GLU A 195 3.36 20.47 -4.26
N LEU A 196 3.47 19.69 -3.17
CA LEU A 196 4.73 19.07 -2.76
C LEU A 196 5.20 18.03 -3.80
N ILE A 197 4.27 17.27 -4.36
CA ILE A 197 4.56 16.32 -5.45
C ILE A 197 5.02 17.10 -6.67
N THR A 198 4.25 18.11 -7.09
CA THR A 198 4.57 18.93 -8.28
C THR A 198 5.94 19.60 -8.18
N GLN A 199 6.33 20.09 -7.01
CA GLN A 199 7.64 20.68 -6.76
C GLN A 199 8.78 19.65 -6.91
N LEU A 200 8.55 18.40 -6.51
CA LEU A 200 9.56 17.34 -6.55
C LEU A 200 9.72 16.70 -7.93
N THR A 201 8.62 16.59 -8.68
CA THR A 201 8.59 15.91 -9.99
C THR A 201 8.65 16.88 -11.17
N GLY A 202 8.34 18.15 -10.97
CA GLY A 202 8.34 19.19 -12.01
C GLY A 202 7.09 19.18 -12.91
N HIS A 203 6.07 18.37 -12.59
CA HIS A 203 4.82 18.29 -13.34
C HIS A 203 3.62 18.10 -12.40
N PRO A 204 2.39 18.43 -12.84
CA PRO A 204 1.19 18.18 -12.04
C PRO A 204 1.08 16.70 -11.63
N ALA A 205 0.65 16.45 -10.40
CA ALA A 205 0.39 15.11 -9.89
C ALA A 205 -0.81 14.47 -10.62
N MET A 206 -0.63 13.25 -11.14
CA MET A 206 -1.58 12.59 -12.05
C MET A 206 -2.24 11.34 -11.47
N ARG A 207 -1.79 10.85 -10.31
CA ARG A 207 -2.31 9.61 -9.72
C ARG A 207 -3.83 9.56 -9.63
N VAL A 208 -4.36 8.41 -10.04
CA VAL A 208 -5.75 7.99 -9.87
C VAL A 208 -5.76 6.73 -9.03
N LEU A 209 -6.36 6.78 -7.84
CA LEU A 209 -6.52 5.63 -6.96
C LEU A 209 -7.84 4.91 -7.24
N THR A 210 -7.77 3.60 -7.47
CA THR A 210 -8.94 2.72 -7.57
C THR A 210 -8.78 1.52 -6.64
N PHE A 211 -9.90 0.84 -6.33
CA PHE A 211 -9.89 -0.33 -5.46
C PHE A 211 -10.29 -1.60 -6.20
N LEU A 212 -9.55 -2.69 -5.91
CA LEU A 212 -9.76 -3.98 -6.54
C LEU A 212 -11.17 -4.54 -6.30
N PHE A 213 -11.75 -4.33 -5.12
CA PHE A 213 -13.09 -4.80 -4.79
C PHE A 213 -14.02 -3.63 -4.44
N PRO A 214 -15.29 -3.65 -4.91
CA PRO A 214 -16.28 -2.65 -4.54
C PRO A 214 -16.60 -2.70 -3.04
N ASP A 215 -17.27 -1.66 -2.54
CA ASP A 215 -17.84 -1.64 -1.19
C ASP A 215 -18.64 -2.93 -0.93
N PRO A 216 -18.52 -3.56 0.27
CA PRO A 216 -19.61 -4.39 0.75
C PRO A 216 -20.88 -3.54 0.66
N PRO A 217 -22.02 -4.08 0.19
CA PRO A 217 -23.28 -3.36 0.32
C PRO A 217 -23.40 -2.92 1.77
N GLU A 218 -23.75 -1.64 2.01
CA GLU A 218 -24.01 -1.14 3.36
C GLU A 218 -24.89 -2.17 4.06
N GLN A 219 -24.30 -2.94 5.00
CA GLN A 219 -25.11 -3.78 5.86
C GLN A 219 -25.99 -2.79 6.59
N GLY A 220 -27.29 -2.90 6.31
CA GLY A 220 -28.27 -1.89 6.65
C GLY A 220 -28.03 -1.38 8.06
N LYS A 221 -28.16 -0.06 8.21
CA LYS A 221 -28.80 0.46 9.40
C LYS A 221 -30.10 -0.31 9.53
N GLU A 222 -30.09 -1.43 10.25
CA GLU A 222 -31.29 -1.99 10.81
C GLU A 222 -31.83 -0.87 11.69
N ASN A 223 -32.84 -0.19 11.14
CA ASN A 223 -33.72 0.67 11.88
C ASN A 223 -34.16 -0.13 13.10
N PHE A 224 -33.61 0.21 14.27
CA PHE A 224 -34.29 -0.01 15.53
C PHE A 224 -35.52 0.92 15.53
N GLU A 225 -36.50 0.60 14.68
CA GLU A 225 -37.86 1.08 14.87
C GLU A 225 -38.44 0.31 16.06
N GLU A 226 -38.72 1.07 17.10
CA GLU A 226 -39.41 0.72 18.32
C GLU A 226 -40.51 -0.35 18.10
N ARG A 227 -40.24 -1.58 18.54
CA ARG A 227 -41.33 -2.44 19.01
C ARG A 227 -41.68 -2.01 20.43
N ARG A 228 -42.63 -1.07 20.55
CA ARG A 228 -43.43 -0.96 21.78
C ARG A 228 -44.15 -2.30 22.00
N PRO A 229 -44.03 -2.95 23.16
CA PRO A 229 -44.99 -3.99 23.50
C PRO A 229 -46.32 -3.31 23.81
N ALA A 230 -47.36 -3.73 23.09
CA ALA A 230 -48.73 -3.59 23.56
C ALA A 230 -48.89 -4.53 24.76
N GLY A 231 -49.31 -3.99 25.90
CA GLY A 231 -49.53 -4.71 27.15
C GLY A 231 -49.56 -3.76 28.33
#